data_AF-A0A3S0JU56-F1
#
_entry.id   AF-A0A3S0JU56-F1
#
_cell.length_a   1.000
_cell.length_b   1.000
_cell.length_c   1.000
_cell.angle_alpha   90.00
_cell.angle_beta   90.00
_cell.angle_gamma   90.00
#
_symmetry.space_group_name_H-M   'P 1'
#
loop_
_entity.id
_entity.type
_entity.pdbx_description
1 polymer ?
#
loop_
_entity_poly.entity_id
_entity_poly.type
_entity_poly.pdbx_seq_one_letter_code
_entity_poly.pdbx_strand_id
1 'polypeptide(L)'
;MSISPHPSHALHVLGWKEWVALPDLNLSRVRVKVDTGAKTSALHAEDPEEFEQQGQLWIRFTLLLPWPGPLTRNEAPPARRVQAPLLEYRRVTSSNGHSERRPVICTDLELFGQRWPIEITLTERDNMRFPMLLGREAIAGRAVVDVSRTYTAQRPPSPLSPVLNAEESE
;
A
#
# COMPACT_ATOMS: atom_id res chain seq x y z
N MET A 1 -0.69 24.59 -25.81
CA MET A 1 -0.63 23.40 -24.93
C MET A 1 -2.02 22.79 -24.89
N SER A 2 -2.21 21.64 -25.55
CA SER A 2 -3.52 20.99 -25.63
C SER A 2 -3.74 20.19 -24.35
N ILE A 3 -4.66 20.63 -23.50
CA ILE A 3 -5.12 19.86 -22.35
C ILE A 3 -6.09 18.82 -22.91
N SER A 4 -5.62 17.58 -23.08
CA SER A 4 -6.53 16.47 -23.39
C SER A 4 -7.50 16.32 -22.21
N PRO A 5 -8.82 16.30 -22.45
CA PRO A 5 -9.79 16.09 -21.39
C PRO A 5 -9.55 14.72 -20.78
N HIS A 6 -9.33 14.68 -19.47
CA HIS A 6 -9.37 13.42 -18.74
C HIS A 6 -10.82 12.93 -18.80
N PRO A 7 -11.09 11.67 -19.18
CA PRO A 7 -12.44 11.14 -19.16
C PRO A 7 -13.02 11.37 -17.76
N SER A 8 -14.20 11.99 -17.71
CA SER A 8 -14.93 12.35 -16.49
C SER A 8 -15.49 11.10 -15.83
N HIS A 9 -14.61 10.23 -15.34
CA HIS A 9 -14.99 9.27 -14.32
C HIS A 9 -15.11 10.03 -13.00
N ALA A 10 -16.21 9.81 -12.27
CA ALA A 10 -16.36 10.37 -10.94
C ALA A 10 -15.15 9.95 -10.09
N LEU A 11 -14.41 10.93 -9.57
CA LEU A 11 -13.29 10.68 -8.68
C LEU A 11 -13.81 10.09 -7.37
N HIS A 12 -13.10 9.12 -6.82
CA HIS A 12 -13.39 8.62 -5.49
C HIS A 12 -13.01 9.67 -4.43
N VAL A 13 -13.72 9.69 -3.31
CA VAL A 13 -13.34 10.51 -2.15
C VAL A 13 -12.63 9.61 -1.15
N LEU A 14 -11.31 9.79 -1.01
CA LEU A 14 -10.48 9.12 -0.02
C LEU A 14 -10.47 9.89 1.30
N GLY A 15 -10.46 9.18 2.42
CA GLY A 15 -10.03 9.73 3.69
C GLY A 15 -8.50 9.80 3.79
N TRP A 16 -7.98 10.48 4.81
CA TRP A 16 -6.53 10.55 5.04
C TRP A 16 -5.92 9.26 5.61
N LYS A 17 -6.77 8.31 6.04
CA LYS A 17 -6.42 6.92 6.36
C LYS A 17 -7.28 6.01 5.53
N GLU A 18 -6.70 4.97 4.95
CA GLU A 18 -7.45 4.00 4.16
C GLU A 18 -6.94 2.57 4.38
N TRP A 19 -7.76 1.61 3.93
CA TRP A 19 -7.35 0.23 3.73
C TRP A 19 -7.15 0.00 2.24
N VAL A 20 -6.03 -0.61 1.88
CA VAL A 20 -5.72 -1.03 0.51
C VAL A 20 -5.31 -2.50 0.49
N ALA A 21 -5.37 -3.14 -0.67
CA ALA A 21 -4.70 -4.42 -0.90
C ALA A 21 -3.54 -4.25 -1.90
N LEU A 22 -2.51 -5.08 -1.72
CA LEU A 22 -1.37 -5.25 -2.62
C LEU A 22 -1.32 -6.74 -3.01
N PRO A 23 -2.15 -7.19 -3.96
CA PRO A 23 -2.29 -8.59 -4.33
C PRO A 23 -0.99 -9.28 -4.76
N ASP A 24 -0.07 -8.59 -5.45
CA ASP A 24 1.18 -9.25 -5.88
C ASP A 24 2.12 -9.54 -4.70
N LEU A 25 1.95 -8.79 -3.60
CA LEU A 25 2.60 -9.06 -2.32
C LEU A 25 1.77 -9.99 -1.43
N ASN A 26 0.65 -10.51 -1.95
CA ASN A 26 -0.36 -11.30 -1.25
C ASN A 26 -0.91 -10.60 0.01
N LEU A 27 -0.99 -9.26 0.00
CA LEU A 27 -1.50 -8.47 1.13
C LEU A 27 -2.94 -8.05 0.85
N SER A 28 -3.91 -8.75 1.43
CA SER A 28 -5.32 -8.38 1.29
C SER A 28 -5.69 -7.10 2.03
N ARG A 29 -4.83 -6.65 2.96
CA ARG A 29 -5.17 -5.54 3.84
C ARG A 29 -3.93 -4.83 4.42
N VAL A 30 -3.74 -3.58 4.03
CA VAL A 30 -2.68 -2.69 4.53
C VAL A 30 -3.31 -1.36 4.95
N ARG A 31 -3.01 -0.88 6.17
CA ARG A 31 -3.37 0.49 6.56
C ARG A 31 -2.42 1.46 5.90
N VAL A 32 -2.97 2.45 5.22
CA VAL A 32 -2.19 3.53 4.63
C VAL A 32 -2.53 4.86 5.28
N LYS A 33 -1.55 5.74 5.36
CA LYS A 33 -1.79 7.18 5.44
C LYS A 33 -1.74 7.72 4.02
N VAL A 34 -2.81 8.37 3.56
CA VAL A 34 -2.79 9.06 2.27
C VAL A 34 -1.96 10.33 2.45
N ASP A 35 -0.89 10.46 1.68
CA ASP A 35 0.13 11.48 1.85
C ASP A 35 0.33 12.25 0.54
N THR A 36 -0.43 13.33 0.36
CA THR A 36 -0.36 14.16 -0.84
C THR A 36 0.98 14.89 -0.99
N GLY A 37 1.76 15.02 0.09
CA GLY A 37 3.13 15.54 0.06
C GLY A 37 4.14 14.56 -0.54
N ALA A 38 3.91 13.27 -0.39
CA ALA A 38 4.73 12.22 -0.99
C ALA A 38 4.43 12.06 -2.49
N LYS A 39 5.49 12.00 -3.32
CA LYS A 39 5.36 11.76 -4.76
C LYS A 39 4.98 10.29 -5.01
N THR A 40 5.93 9.42 -4.69
CA THR A 40 5.80 7.97 -4.78
C THR A 40 5.37 7.39 -3.44
N SER A 41 4.60 6.31 -3.46
CA SER A 41 4.21 5.57 -2.25
C SER A 41 5.43 4.94 -1.57
N ALA A 42 5.32 4.71 -0.26
CA ALA A 42 6.40 4.09 0.52
C ALA A 42 5.85 3.00 1.42
N LEU A 43 6.51 1.84 1.44
CA LEU A 43 6.17 0.70 2.28
C LEU A 43 7.35 0.42 3.21
N HIS A 44 7.03 0.21 4.48
CA HIS A 44 8.03 -0.22 5.43
C HIS A 44 8.41 -1.67 5.22
N ALA A 45 9.71 -1.91 5.16
CA ALA A 45 10.31 -3.19 4.90
C ALA A 45 11.60 -3.30 5.73
N GLU A 46 11.81 -4.47 6.31
CA GLU A 46 13.01 -4.85 7.07
C GLU A 46 13.85 -5.83 6.26
N ASP A 47 15.15 -5.88 6.55
CA ASP A 47 16.12 -6.81 5.97
C ASP A 47 16.04 -6.93 4.43
N PRO A 48 16.12 -5.82 3.67
CA PRO A 48 16.14 -5.89 2.21
C PRO A 48 17.38 -6.63 1.71
N GLU A 49 17.17 -7.67 0.93
CA GLU A 49 18.21 -8.53 0.34
C GLU A 49 17.99 -8.62 -1.17
N GLU A 50 18.97 -8.15 -1.94
CA GLU A 50 18.97 -8.29 -3.40
C GLU A 50 19.43 -9.69 -3.81
N PHE A 51 18.79 -10.25 -4.85
CA PHE A 51 19.22 -11.50 -5.45
C PHE A 51 18.85 -11.55 -6.93
N GLU A 52 19.54 -12.37 -7.70
CA GLU A 52 19.21 -12.60 -9.11
C GLU A 52 18.38 -13.87 -9.24
N GLN A 53 17.31 -13.79 -10.04
CA GLN A 53 16.48 -14.94 -10.39
C GLN A 53 16.17 -14.87 -11.89
N GLN A 54 16.58 -15.91 -12.63
CA GLN A 54 16.35 -16.03 -14.07
C GLN A 54 16.88 -14.84 -14.89
N GLY A 55 18.04 -14.27 -14.52
CA GLY A 55 18.63 -13.12 -15.22
C GLY A 55 18.00 -11.76 -14.89
N GLN A 56 17.06 -11.72 -13.93
CA GLN A 56 16.42 -10.49 -13.45
C GLN A 56 16.82 -10.22 -12.00
N LEU A 57 16.96 -8.94 -11.65
CA LEU A 57 17.21 -8.51 -10.28
C LEU A 57 15.90 -8.50 -9.47
N TRP A 58 15.94 -9.12 -8.29
CA TRP A 58 14.83 -9.20 -7.34
C TRP A 58 15.29 -8.66 -6.00
N ILE A 59 14.30 -8.29 -5.18
CA ILE A 59 14.52 -7.93 -3.78
C ILE A 59 13.60 -8.75 -2.90
N ARG A 60 14.16 -9.30 -1.82
CA ARG A 60 13.46 -10.00 -0.75
C ARG A 60 13.47 -9.10 0.48
N PHE A 61 12.36 -9.02 1.20
CA PHE A 61 12.26 -8.18 2.40
C PHE A 61 11.19 -8.72 3.35
N THR A 62 11.27 -8.28 4.59
CA THR A 62 10.35 -8.66 5.67
C THR A 62 9.34 -7.54 5.91
N LEU A 63 8.06 -7.93 6.00
CA LEU A 63 6.95 -7.05 6.33
C LEU A 63 6.42 -7.38 7.72
N LEU A 64 6.41 -6.37 8.59
CA LEU A 64 5.81 -6.42 9.92
C LEU A 64 4.43 -5.77 9.90
N LEU A 65 3.40 -6.54 9.53
CA LEU A 65 2.04 -6.01 9.35
C LEU A 65 1.06 -6.61 10.37
N PRO A 66 0.19 -5.77 10.99
CA PRO A 66 -0.94 -6.27 11.76
C PRO A 66 -1.77 -7.24 10.92
N TRP A 67 -1.84 -8.51 11.34
CA TRP A 67 -2.73 -9.50 10.76
C TRP A 67 -4.19 -9.00 10.77
N PRO A 68 -5.08 -9.45 9.87
CA PRO A 68 -6.52 -9.23 9.99
C PRO A 68 -7.07 -9.98 11.21
N GLY A 69 -6.82 -9.44 12.41
CA GLY A 69 -7.36 -9.86 13.69
C GLY A 69 -7.21 -8.72 14.69
N PRO A 70 -7.95 -8.72 15.82
CA PRO A 70 -7.69 -7.77 16.89
C PRO A 70 -6.29 -8.05 17.45
N LEU A 71 -5.30 -7.23 17.09
CA LEU A 71 -4.04 -7.21 17.82
C LEU A 71 -4.37 -6.81 19.25
N THR A 72 -4.06 -7.68 20.22
CA THR A 72 -3.92 -7.21 21.59
C THR A 72 -2.76 -6.22 21.62
N ARG A 73 -2.82 -5.20 22.49
CA ARG A 73 -1.87 -4.08 22.52
C ARG A 73 -0.38 -4.49 22.65
N ASN A 74 -0.10 -5.75 22.96
CA ASN A 74 1.21 -6.26 23.35
C ASN A 74 1.79 -7.34 22.43
N GLU A 75 1.16 -7.68 21.29
CA GLU A 75 1.68 -8.70 20.37
C GLU A 75 2.42 -8.04 19.19
N ALA A 76 3.65 -8.52 18.92
CA ALA A 76 4.39 -8.13 17.74
C ALA A 76 3.64 -8.63 16.48
N PRO A 77 3.53 -7.82 15.41
CA PRO A 77 2.92 -8.25 14.16
C PRO A 77 3.70 -9.44 13.58
N PRO A 78 3.01 -10.43 12.98
CA PRO A 78 3.70 -11.55 12.35
C PRO A 78 4.62 -11.06 11.24
N ALA A 79 5.86 -11.54 11.25
CA ALA A 79 6.82 -11.27 10.20
C ALA A 79 6.48 -12.07 8.94
N ARG A 80 6.47 -11.40 7.79
CA ARG A 80 6.25 -12.03 6.50
C ARG A 80 7.37 -11.70 5.53
N ARG A 81 8.06 -12.72 5.04
CA ARG A 81 9.03 -12.57 3.96
C ARG A 81 8.33 -12.57 2.61
N VAL A 82 8.59 -11.54 1.81
CA VAL A 82 8.05 -11.35 0.46
C VAL A 82 9.19 -11.03 -0.50
N GLN A 83 8.95 -11.24 -1.79
CA GLN A 83 9.89 -10.89 -2.84
C GLN A 83 9.17 -10.26 -4.02
N ALA A 84 9.84 -9.33 -4.69
CA ALA A 84 9.34 -8.66 -5.89
C ALA A 84 10.49 -8.33 -6.84
N PRO A 85 10.24 -8.17 -8.15
CA PRO A 85 11.23 -7.63 -9.07
C PRO A 85 11.69 -6.24 -8.60
N LEU A 86 13.00 -6.03 -8.60
CA LEU A 86 13.58 -4.72 -8.29
C LEU A 86 13.54 -3.87 -9.56
N LEU A 87 12.75 -2.81 -9.56
CA LEU A 87 12.59 -1.91 -10.71
C LEU A 87 13.81 -1.01 -10.86
N GLU A 88 14.15 -0.27 -9.79
CA GLU A 88 15.30 0.63 -9.75
C GLU A 88 15.61 1.05 -8.32
N TYR A 89 16.62 1.89 -8.16
CA TYR A 89 16.88 2.64 -6.95
C TYR A 89 16.57 4.11 -7.15
N ARG A 90 15.74 4.67 -6.27
CA ARG A 90 15.33 6.09 -6.34
C ARG A 90 15.88 6.87 -5.17
N ARG A 91 16.43 8.06 -5.45
CA ARG A 91 16.76 9.02 -4.39
C ARG A 91 15.49 9.69 -3.89
N VAL A 92 15.20 9.55 -2.61
CA VAL A 92 14.04 10.13 -1.94
C VAL A 92 14.53 11.09 -0.86
N THR A 93 13.99 12.31 -0.87
CA THR A 93 14.27 13.32 0.15
C THR A 93 13.06 13.45 1.06
N SER A 94 13.25 13.21 2.36
CA SER A 94 12.22 13.40 3.37
C SER A 94 12.06 14.88 3.73
N SER A 95 10.93 15.21 4.35
CA SER A 95 10.60 16.59 4.75
C SER A 95 11.58 17.22 5.75
N ASN A 96 12.40 16.41 6.43
CA ASN A 96 13.49 16.85 7.30
C ASN A 96 14.82 17.06 6.56
N GLY A 97 14.84 16.98 5.23
CA GLY A 97 16.03 17.24 4.39
C GLY A 97 16.96 16.05 4.20
N HIS A 98 16.75 14.94 4.90
CA HIS A 98 17.55 13.72 4.70
C HIS A 98 17.22 13.09 3.34
N SER A 99 18.26 12.64 2.63
CA SER A 99 18.12 11.98 1.34
C SER A 99 18.67 10.56 1.41
N GLU A 100 17.92 9.61 0.88
CA GLU A 100 18.21 8.17 0.93
C GLU A 100 17.99 7.57 -0.45
N ARG A 101 18.79 6.55 -0.82
CA ARG A 101 18.51 5.72 -2.01
C ARG A 101 17.67 4.53 -1.58
N ARG A 102 16.47 4.41 -2.14
CA ARG A 102 15.50 3.36 -1.78
C ARG A 102 15.25 2.42 -2.95
N PRO A 103 15.15 1.09 -2.72
CA PRO A 103 14.68 0.16 -3.72
C PRO A 103 13.24 0.50 -4.12
N VAL A 104 12.92 0.38 -5.40
CA VAL A 104 11.57 0.57 -5.94
C VAL A 104 11.05 -0.75 -6.49
N ILE A 105 9.83 -1.10 -6.10
CA ILE A 105 9.09 -2.23 -6.66
C ILE A 105 7.82 -1.72 -7.36
N CYS A 106 7.33 -2.47 -8.34
CA CYS A 106 6.01 -2.26 -8.93
C CYS A 106 5.07 -3.34 -8.39
N THR A 107 3.87 -2.94 -7.97
CA THR A 107 2.80 -3.87 -7.58
C THR A 107 1.44 -3.26 -7.87
N ASP A 108 0.46 -4.11 -8.11
CA ASP A 108 -0.93 -3.70 -8.20
C ASP A 108 -1.46 -3.24 -6.84
N LEU A 109 -2.08 -2.07 -6.85
CA LEU A 109 -2.90 -1.53 -5.78
C LEU A 109 -4.36 -1.87 -6.05
N GLU A 110 -5.07 -2.37 -5.04
CA GLU A 110 -6.52 -2.50 -5.07
C GLU A 110 -7.18 -1.56 -4.04
N LEU A 111 -8.09 -0.72 -4.53
CA LEU A 111 -8.81 0.29 -3.76
C LEU A 111 -10.12 0.65 -4.45
N PHE A 112 -11.23 0.70 -3.71
CA PHE A 112 -12.59 0.88 -4.26
C PHE A 112 -12.98 -0.10 -5.37
N GLY A 113 -12.53 -1.37 -5.26
CA GLY A 113 -12.79 -2.40 -6.28
C GLY A 113 -12.11 -2.15 -7.63
N GLN A 114 -11.19 -1.17 -7.69
CA GLN A 114 -10.35 -0.92 -8.85
C GLN A 114 -8.94 -1.41 -8.57
N ARG A 115 -8.29 -1.97 -9.59
CA ARG A 115 -6.92 -2.49 -9.53
C ARG A 115 -6.05 -1.79 -10.57
N TRP A 116 -4.87 -1.29 -10.17
CA TRP A 116 -3.91 -0.67 -11.08
C TRP A 116 -2.47 -0.72 -10.53
N PRO A 117 -1.44 -0.70 -11.40
CA PRO A 117 -0.06 -0.75 -10.96
C PRO A 117 0.37 0.56 -10.30
N ILE A 118 1.16 0.44 -9.23
CA ILE A 118 1.81 1.56 -8.55
C ILE A 118 3.28 1.22 -8.28
N GLU A 119 4.10 2.27 -8.19
CA GLU A 119 5.45 2.16 -7.68
C GLU A 119 5.48 2.41 -6.17
N ILE A 120 6.29 1.61 -5.47
CA ILE A 120 6.48 1.69 -4.03
C ILE A 120 7.97 1.69 -3.73
N THR A 121 8.44 2.67 -2.97
CA THR A 121 9.79 2.64 -2.38
C THR A 121 9.78 1.82 -1.10
N LEU A 122 10.75 0.92 -0.94
CA LEU A 122 11.01 0.19 0.31
C LEU A 122 11.89 1.05 1.24
N THR A 123 11.54 1.11 2.53
CA THR A 123 12.27 1.94 3.50
C THR A 123 12.13 1.41 4.92
N GLU A 124 13.21 1.45 5.68
CA GLU A 124 13.16 1.18 7.11
C GLU A 124 12.71 2.45 7.84
N ARG A 125 11.67 2.34 8.66
CA ARG A 125 11.05 3.49 9.34
C ARG A 125 10.70 3.08 10.75
N ASP A 126 11.32 3.75 11.71
CA ASP A 126 11.03 3.50 13.12
C ASP A 126 9.66 4.05 13.54
N ASN A 127 9.08 3.41 14.57
CA ASN A 127 7.96 3.91 15.35
C ASN A 127 6.70 4.30 14.52
N MET A 128 6.31 3.43 13.59
CA MET A 128 5.25 3.77 12.64
C MET A 128 3.83 3.39 13.07
N ARG A 129 2.93 4.38 13.01
CA ARG A 129 1.48 4.16 13.08
C ARG A 129 0.87 3.57 11.80
N PHE A 130 1.55 3.71 10.66
CA PHE A 130 1.08 3.26 9.35
C PHE A 130 2.21 2.55 8.60
N PRO A 131 2.06 1.28 8.21
CA PRO A 131 3.07 0.53 7.46
C PRO A 131 3.35 1.11 6.08
N MET A 132 2.42 1.86 5.51
CA MET A 132 2.52 2.40 4.17
C MET A 132 2.03 3.84 4.09
N LEU A 133 2.72 4.64 3.27
CA LEU A 133 2.24 5.93 2.76
C LEU A 133 1.74 5.73 1.33
N LEU A 134 0.52 6.20 1.06
CA LEU A 134 -0.02 6.24 -0.30
C LEU A 134 0.27 7.61 -0.91
N GLY A 135 1.22 7.66 -1.83
CA GLY A 135 1.67 8.89 -2.48
C GLY A 135 0.72 9.38 -3.57
N ARG A 136 0.86 10.64 -3.98
CA ARG A 136 -0.05 11.26 -4.96
C ARG A 136 -0.03 10.59 -6.33
N GLU A 137 1.10 10.02 -6.77
CA GLU A 137 1.16 9.30 -8.06
C GLU A 137 0.24 8.08 -8.10
N ALA A 138 0.07 7.39 -6.97
CA ALA A 138 -0.80 6.23 -6.88
C ALA A 138 -2.30 6.58 -7.05
N ILE A 139 -2.70 7.83 -6.78
CA ILE A 139 -4.11 8.26 -6.76
C ILE A 139 -4.44 9.37 -7.76
N ALA A 140 -3.43 9.85 -8.50
CA ALA A 140 -3.59 10.93 -9.48
C ALA A 140 -4.64 10.55 -10.55
N GLY A 141 -5.62 11.43 -10.76
CA GLY A 141 -6.72 11.19 -11.70
C GLY A 141 -7.72 10.12 -11.25
N ARG A 142 -7.60 9.58 -10.03
CA ARG A 142 -8.49 8.52 -9.50
C ARG A 142 -9.30 8.97 -8.29
N ALA A 143 -8.74 9.86 -7.47
CA ALA A 143 -9.38 10.29 -6.24
C ALA A 143 -9.03 11.72 -5.81
N VAL A 144 -9.90 12.27 -4.95
CA VAL A 144 -9.65 13.44 -4.11
C VAL A 144 -9.51 13.01 -2.65
N VAL A 145 -8.76 13.77 -1.84
CA VAL A 145 -8.54 13.43 -0.43
C VAL A 145 -9.34 14.40 0.46
N ASP A 146 -10.31 13.87 1.19
CA ASP A 146 -11.03 14.57 2.25
C ASP A 146 -10.38 14.24 3.61
N VAL A 147 -9.62 15.19 4.14
CA VAL A 147 -8.90 15.05 5.42
C VAL A 147 -9.81 14.95 6.64
N SER A 148 -11.11 15.25 6.49
CA SER A 148 -12.10 15.06 7.56
C SER A 148 -12.56 13.60 7.70
N ARG A 149 -12.25 12.75 6.71
CA ARG A 149 -12.71 11.35 6.63
C ARG A 149 -11.56 10.36 6.81
N THR A 150 -11.92 9.15 7.21
CA THR A 150 -11.02 7.98 7.26
C THR A 150 -11.80 6.73 6.88
N TYR A 151 -11.13 5.78 6.23
CA TYR A 151 -11.69 4.46 5.89
C TYR A 151 -12.96 4.57 5.05
N THR A 152 -12.90 5.41 4.03
CA THR A 152 -13.99 5.65 3.08
C THR A 152 -14.13 4.51 2.09
N ALA A 153 -13.01 3.84 1.76
CA ALA A 153 -13.06 2.56 1.09
C ALA A 153 -13.70 1.55 2.03
N GLN A 154 -14.74 0.86 1.57
CA GLN A 154 -15.30 -0.27 2.29
C GLN A 154 -14.15 -1.20 2.68
N ARG A 155 -14.13 -1.63 3.93
CA ARG A 155 -13.11 -2.55 4.43
C ARG A 155 -13.14 -3.80 3.53
N PRO A 156 -12.05 -4.13 2.81
CA PRO A 156 -12.04 -5.36 2.00
C PRO A 156 -12.37 -6.56 2.89
N PRO A 157 -13.16 -7.52 2.39
CA PRO A 157 -13.63 -8.64 3.20
C PRO A 157 -12.46 -9.35 3.86
N SER A 158 -12.63 -9.70 5.14
CA SER A 158 -11.64 -10.50 5.84
C SER A 158 -11.62 -11.90 5.22
N PRO A 159 -10.46 -12.53 4.95
CA PRO A 159 -10.41 -13.92 4.50
C PRO A 159 -10.93 -14.93 5.54
N LEU A 160 -11.35 -14.47 6.73
CA LEU A 160 -11.86 -15.29 7.83
C LEU A 160 -13.30 -14.97 8.24
N SER A 161 -14.12 -14.34 7.40
CA SER A 161 -15.55 -14.25 7.66
C SER A 161 -16.21 -15.59 7.33
N PRO A 162 -16.82 -16.32 8.29
CA PRO A 162 -17.66 -17.45 7.94
C PRO A 162 -18.81 -16.91 7.08
N VAL A 163 -19.02 -17.55 5.93
CA VAL A 163 -20.22 -17.37 5.13
C VAL A 163 -21.37 -17.75 6.05
N LEU A 164 -22.14 -16.76 6.54
CA LEU A 164 -23.42 -17.04 7.16
C LEU A 164 -24.31 -17.53 6.02
N ASN A 165 -24.43 -18.85 5.92
CA ASN A 165 -25.40 -19.47 5.02
C ASN A 165 -26.78 -18.95 5.41
N ALA A 166 -27.42 -18.31 4.44
CA ALA A 166 -28.84 -18.07 4.45
C ALA A 166 -29.55 -19.40 4.14
N GLU A 167 -29.97 -20.09 5.20
CA GLU A 167 -30.92 -21.20 5.20
C GLU A 167 -31.67 -21.09 6.54
N GLU A 168 -32.99 -21.13 6.67
CA GLU A 168 -34.12 -21.36 5.77
C GLU A 168 -35.33 -20.67 6.41
N SER A 169 -36.28 -20.28 5.57
CA SER A 169 -37.61 -19.85 6.00
C SER A 169 -38.48 -21.08 6.17
N GLU A 170 -39.04 -21.29 7.36
CA GLU A 170 -40.37 -21.91 7.58
C GLU A 170 -41.05 -21.20 8.74
#